data_AF-A0A2J6XJ98-F1
#
_entry.id   AF-A0A2J6XJ98-F1
#
_cell.length_a   1.000
_cell.length_b   1.000
_cell.length_c   1.000
_cell.angle_alpha   90.00
_cell.angle_beta   90.00
_cell.angle_gamma   90.00
#
_symmetry.space_group_name_H-M   'P 1'
#
loop_
_entity.id
_entity.type
_entity.pdbx_description
1 polymer ?
#
loop_
_entity_poly.entity_id
_entity_poly.type
_entity_poly.pdbx_seq_one_letter_code
_entity_poly.pdbx_strand_id
1 'polypeptide(L)' 'MENPIKEAKKILDETIELAKRIYGKRWMRELNSIEDRFGGDPYDVLDFLKKEAEAKGIKIEEKQNENNAK' A
#
# COMPACT_ATOMS: atom_id res chain seq x y z
N MET A 1 22.92 -5.51 3.60
CA MET A 1 21.78 -5.42 4.55
C MET A 1 20.84 -4.37 4.02
N GLU A 2 19.61 -4.75 3.67
CA GLU A 2 18.57 -3.78 3.32
C GLU A 2 18.35 -2.84 4.51
N ASN A 3 18.18 -1.54 4.24
CA ASN A 3 18.01 -0.55 5.28
C ASN A 3 16.55 -0.63 5.76
N PRO A 4 16.26 -1.00 7.02
CA PRO A 4 14.89 -1.18 7.51
C PRO A 4 14.01 0.07 7.36
N ILE A 5 14.62 1.26 7.36
CA ILE A 5 13.92 2.52 7.11
C ILE A 5 13.42 2.61 5.66
N LYS A 6 14.20 2.10 4.70
CA LYS A 6 13.80 2.08 3.28
C LYS A 6 12.63 1.13 3.06
N GLU A 7 12.65 -0.02 3.74
CA GLU A 7 11.57 -0.99 3.67
C GLU A 7 10.27 -0.43 4.26
N ALA A 8 10.33 0.13 5.47
CA ALA A 8 9.17 0.78 6.10
C ALA A 8 8.57 1.88 5.22
N LYS A 9 9.42 2.70 4.59
CA LYS A 9 8.97 3.75 3.67
C LYS A 9 8.28 3.16 2.44
N LYS A 10 8.83 2.11 1.85
CA LYS A 10 8.24 1.43 0.68
C LYS A 10 6.84 0.88 1.00
N ILE A 11 6.69 0.24 2.15
CA ILE A 11 5.41 -0.32 2.60
C ILE A 11 4.37 0.80 2.80
N LEU A 12 4.76 1.91 3.44
CA LEU A 12 3.89 3.06 3.62
C LEU A 12 3.45 3.66 2.27
N ASP A 13 4.39 3.85 1.35
CA ASP A 13 4.11 4.40 0.02
C ASP A 13 3.15 3.49 -0.77
N GLU A 14 3.37 2.17 -0.77
CA GLU A 14 2.48 1.18 -1.41
C GLU A 14 1.08 1.19 -0.78
N THR A 15 1.01 1.22 0.55
CA THR A 15 -0.25 1.24 1.32
C THR A 15 -1.10 2.46 0.96
N ILE A 16 -0.48 3.65 0.95
CA ILE A 16 -1.15 4.91 0.60
C ILE A 16 -1.60 4.89 -0.87
N GLU A 17 -0.77 4.39 -1.79
CA GLU A 17 -1.12 4.33 -3.21
C GLU A 17 -2.33 3.41 -3.44
N LEU A 18 -2.34 2.22 -2.84
CA LEU A 18 -3.47 1.30 -2.95
C LEU A 18 -4.74 1.87 -2.33
N ALA A 19 -4.65 2.41 -1.11
CA ALA A 19 -5.81 3.03 -0.46
C ALA A 19 -6.42 4.15 -1.31
N LYS A 20 -5.58 5.00 -1.94
CA LYS A 20 -6.04 6.04 -2.86
C LYS A 20 -6.73 5.48 -4.10
N ARG A 21 -6.18 4.43 -4.71
CA ARG A 21 -6.77 3.79 -5.89
C ARG A 21 -8.11 3.13 -5.57
N ILE A 22 -8.23 2.48 -4.41
CA ILE A 22 -9.42 1.75 -3.98
C ILE A 22 -10.55 2.70 -3.53
N TYR A 23 -10.22 3.67 -2.67
CA TYR A 23 -11.23 4.47 -1.94
C TYR A 23 -11.33 5.92 -2.40
N GLY A 24 -10.45 6.37 -3.30
CA GLY A 24 -10.44 7.73 -3.81
C GLY A 24 -10.31 8.76 -2.69
N LYS A 25 -11.19 9.77 -2.66
CA LYS A 25 -11.15 10.86 -1.66
C LYS A 25 -11.30 10.41 -0.21
N ARG A 26 -11.85 9.21 0.03
CA ARG A 26 -12.08 8.66 1.38
C ARG A 26 -10.92 7.81 1.90
N TRP A 27 -9.83 7.69 1.14
CA TRP A 27 -8.72 6.78 1.45
C TRP A 27 -8.18 6.91 2.87
N MET A 28 -8.00 8.12 3.42
CA MET A 28 -7.53 8.30 4.80
C MET A 28 -8.49 7.71 5.82
N ARG A 29 -9.79 7.92 5.64
CA ARG A 29 -10.80 7.41 6.60
C ARG A 29 -10.85 5.89 6.60
N GLU A 30 -10.85 5.31 5.41
CA GLU A 30 -10.90 3.85 5.25
C GLU A 30 -9.58 3.21 5.69
N LEU A 31 -8.43 3.83 5.38
CA LEU A 31 -7.12 3.35 5.83
C LEU A 31 -7.03 3.35 7.36
N ASN A 32 -7.41 4.43 8.05
CA ASN A 32 -7.41 4.45 9.51
C ASN A 32 -8.31 3.36 10.09
N SER A 33 -9.49 3.12 9.49
CA SER A 33 -10.40 2.06 9.93
C SER A 33 -9.81 0.66 9.74
N ILE A 34 -8.99 0.48 8.70
CA ILE A 34 -8.26 -0.76 8.42
C ILE A 34 -7.11 -0.92 9.41
N GLU A 35 -6.32 0.13 9.65
CA GLU A 35 -5.23 0.13 10.64
C GLU A 35 -5.76 -0.24 12.04
N ASP A 36 -6.88 0.34 12.46
CA ASP A 36 -7.54 0.02 13.74
C ASP A 36 -7.94 -1.47 13.81
N ARG A 37 -8.35 -2.08 12.69
CA ARG A 37 -8.74 -3.49 12.61
C ARG A 37 -7.55 -4.44 12.72
N PHE A 38 -6.41 -4.06 12.16
CA PHE A 38 -5.18 -4.87 12.14
C PHE A 38 -4.19 -4.50 13.24
N GLY A 39 -4.59 -3.66 14.21
CA GLY A 39 -3.72 -3.23 15.31
C GLY A 39 -2.51 -2.42 14.85
N GLY A 40 -2.58 -1.81 13.66
CA GLY A 40 -1.50 -1.01 13.08
C GLY A 40 -0.34 -1.79 12.48
N ASP A 41 -0.44 -3.11 12.27
CA ASP A 41 0.60 -3.85 11.56
C ASP A 41 0.65 -3.44 10.06
N PRO A 42 1.76 -2.86 9.58
CA PRO A 42 1.81 -2.31 8.24
C PRO A 42 1.85 -3.38 7.14
N TYR A 43 2.26 -4.62 7.42
CA TYR A 43 2.26 -5.70 6.45
C TYR A 43 0.85 -6.28 6.27
N ASP A 44 0.11 -6.46 7.36
CA ASP A 44 -1.27 -6.94 7.32
C ASP A 44 -2.20 -5.93 6.62
N VAL A 45 -2.03 -4.64 6.93
CA VAL A 45 -2.77 -3.56 6.25
C VAL A 45 -2.49 -3.56 4.75
N LEU A 46 -1.22 -3.70 4.36
CA LEU A 46 -0.83 -3.76 2.95
C LEU A 46 -1.39 -5.00 2.24
N ASP A 47 -1.31 -6.18 2.86
CA ASP A 47 -1.86 -7.43 2.31
C ASP A 47 -3.38 -7.35 2.11
N PHE A 48 -4.10 -6.79 3.08
CA PHE A 48 -5.53 -6.54 2.96
C PHE A 48 -5.85 -5.66 1.75
N LEU A 49 -5.14 -4.53 1.60
CA LEU A 49 -5.35 -3.62 0.47
C LEU A 49 -5.01 -4.26 -0.88
N LYS A 50 -4.01 -5.14 -0.93
CA LYS A 50 -3.67 -5.89 -2.15
C LYS A 50 -4.83 -6.79 -2.58
N LYS A 51 -5.39 -7.57 -1.66
CA LYS A 51 -6.56 -8.43 -1.90
C LYS A 51 -7.80 -7.63 -2.29
N GLU A 52 -8.03 -6.50 -1.62
CA GLU A 52 -9.15 -5.59 -1.91
C GLU A 52 -9.02 -4.96 -3.31
N ALA A 53 -7.81 -4.58 -3.72
CA ALA A 53 -7.52 -4.08 -5.07
C ALA A 53 -7.77 -5.16 -6.13
N GLU A 54 -7.30 -6.39 -5.92
CA GLU A 54 -7.54 -7.53 -6.80
C GLU A 54 -9.04 -7.83 -6.96
N ALA A 55 -9.79 -7.86 -5.85
CA ALA A 55 -11.23 -8.09 -5.86
C ALA A 55 -12.00 -7.02 -6.65
N LYS A 56 -11.46 -5.80 -6.75
CA LYS A 56 -12.01 -4.67 -7.52
C LYS A 56 -11.46 -4.59 -8.95
N GLY A 57 -10.59 -5.51 -9.36
CA GLY A 57 -9.95 -5.49 -10.67
C GLY A 57 -8.94 -4.35 -10.86
N ILE A 58 -8.45 -3.75 -9.76
CA ILE A 58 -7.42 -2.70 -9.80
C ILE A 58 -6.08 -3.40 -10.00
N LYS A 59 -5.48 -3.24 -11.18
CA LYS A 59 -4.15 -3.76 -11.46
C LYS A 59 -3.12 -3.01 -10.61
N ILE A 60 -2.47 -3.75 -9.72
CA ILE A 60 -1.24 -3.32 -9.06
C ILE A 60 -0.13 -3.60 -10.07
N GLU A 61 0.12 -2.65 -10.96
CA GLU A 61 1.35 -2.72 -11.75
C GLU A 61 2.49 -2.61 -10.74
N GLU A 62 3.25 -3.68 -10.58
CA GLU A 62 4.57 -3.57 -9.97
C GLU A 62 5.31 -2.54 -10.81
N LYS A 63 5.42 -1.31 -10.31
CA LYS A 63 6.29 -0.30 -10.91
C LYS A 63 7.69 -0.90 -10.88
N GLN A 64 8.08 -1.56 -11.96
CA GLN A 64 9.47 -1.83 -12.26
C GLN A 64 10.15 -0.47 -12.23
N ASN A 65 11.13 -0.32 -11.35
CA ASN A 65 11.92 0.88 -11.18
C ASN A 65 12.41 1.41 -12.54
N GLU A 66 11.69 2.37 -13.13
CA GLU A 66 12.25 3.26 -14.14
C GLU A 66 13.17 4.27 -13.41
N ASN A 67 14.31 3.78 -12.92
CA ASN A 67 15.44 4.61 -12.48
C ASN A 67 16.73 3.77 -12.52
N ASN A 68 17.14 3.42 -13.74
CA ASN A 68 18.53 3.19 -14.19
C ASN A 68 18.41 2.67 -15.64
N ALA A 69 18.78 3.38 -16.70
CA ALA A 69 20.00 4.15 -16.87
C ALA A 69 19.75 5.34 -17.83
N LYS A 70 20.28 6.51 -17.44
CA LYS A 70 20.76 7.52 -18.39
C LYS A 70 22.14 7.11 -18.88
#